data_AF-A0A959F8N3-F1
#
_entry.id   AF-A0A959F8N3-F1
#
_cell.length_a   1.000
_cell.length_b   1.000
_cell.length_c   1.000
_cell.angle_alpha   90.00
_cell.angle_beta   90.00
_cell.angle_gamma   90.00
#
_symmetry.space_group_name_H-M   'P 1'
#
loop_
_entity.id
_entity.type
_entity.pdbx_description
1 polymer ?
#
loop_
_entity_poly.entity_id
_entity_poly.type
_entity_poly.pdbx_seq_one_letter_code
_entity_poly.pdbx_strand_id
1 'polypeptide(L)'
;SNQAGLFGLNRDTSYLGLLPDVRLDTISFGPQVVEFQRPSGAKIGNEFFRQFLVTLDWQANELLLNAVTAPPPAGEPTFGLNAIYDEGKLRVGFVWDGSPAAEAGIEPGDRILFMNGLDFINLPVPKYCQYLLARPLKHEWQTLDLFLEKDGGTQKFTLQKRDLFSAEGTR
;
A
#
# COMPACT_ATOMS: atom_id res chain seq x y z
N SER A 1 -4.24 -0.32 -5.32
CA SER A 1 -4.69 -1.70 -5.61
C SER A 1 -3.46 -2.55 -5.86
N ASN A 2 -3.28 -3.70 -5.20
CA ASN A 2 -2.12 -4.55 -5.45
C ASN A 2 -2.24 -5.17 -6.85
N GLN A 3 -1.55 -4.60 -7.83
CA GLN A 3 -1.21 -5.33 -9.04
C GLN A 3 0.01 -6.19 -8.73
N ALA A 4 -0.23 -7.38 -8.17
CA ALA A 4 0.61 -8.51 -8.52
C ALA A 4 0.23 -8.87 -9.96
N GLY A 5 0.85 -8.19 -10.93
CA GLY A 5 0.76 -8.60 -12.31
C GLY A 5 1.43 -9.98 -12.47
N LEU A 6 0.95 -10.76 -13.42
CA LEU A 6 1.50 -12.04 -13.87
C LEU A 6 2.99 -11.96 -14.32
N PHE A 7 3.58 -10.76 -14.29
CA PHE A 7 4.92 -10.44 -14.77
C PHE A 7 5.68 -9.60 -13.73
N GLY A 8 6.22 -10.27 -12.71
CA GLY A 8 7.41 -9.83 -11.98
C GLY A 8 7.33 -8.52 -11.19
N LEU A 9 8.41 -8.30 -10.42
CA LEU A 9 8.70 -7.10 -9.65
C LEU A 9 8.76 -5.86 -10.56
N ASN A 10 7.73 -5.02 -10.56
CA ASN A 10 7.89 -3.66 -11.06
C ASN A 10 8.66 -2.84 -10.01
N ARG A 11 9.93 -2.55 -10.31
CA ARG A 11 10.80 -1.68 -9.51
C ARG A 11 10.53 -0.20 -9.81
N ASP A 12 9.27 0.19 -9.82
CA ASP A 12 8.89 1.58 -10.04
C ASP A 12 8.49 2.20 -8.69
N THR A 13 8.99 3.41 -8.41
CA THR A 13 8.59 4.19 -7.25
C THR A 13 7.12 4.62 -7.41
N SER A 14 6.26 4.08 -6.55
CA SER A 14 4.90 4.60 -6.36
C SER A 14 4.96 5.84 -5.47
N TYR A 15 4.34 6.93 -5.90
CA TYR A 15 4.20 8.15 -5.09
C TYR A 15 2.78 8.24 -4.56
N LEU A 16 2.62 8.63 -3.29
CA LEU A 16 1.31 9.02 -2.77
C LEU A 16 1.21 10.55 -2.73
N GLY A 17 0.05 11.07 -3.09
CA GLY A 17 -0.26 12.50 -2.96
C GLY A 17 -1.68 12.71 -2.45
N LEU A 18 -1.86 13.71 -1.59
CA LEU A 18 -3.19 14.18 -1.20
C LEU A 18 -3.67 15.21 -2.23
N LEU A 19 -4.71 14.86 -2.98
CA LEU A 19 -5.42 15.82 -3.82
C LEU A 19 -6.53 16.47 -2.98
N PRO A 20 -6.65 17.82 -2.96
CA PRO A 20 -7.64 18.51 -2.13
C PRO A 20 -9.08 18.28 -2.60
N ASP A 21 -9.26 18.02 -3.89
CA ASP A 21 -10.52 17.61 -4.47
C ASP A 21 -10.25 16.69 -5.67
N VAL A 22 -10.97 15.57 -5.75
CA VAL A 22 -11.05 14.74 -6.94
C VAL A 22 -12.45 14.88 -7.49
N ARG A 23 -12.55 15.11 -8.80
CA ARG A 23 -13.82 15.28 -9.50
C ARG A 23 -14.02 14.24 -10.58
N LEU A 24 -15.21 13.67 -10.62
CA LEU A 24 -15.70 12.87 -11.74
C LEU A 24 -16.97 13.54 -12.24
N ASP A 25 -16.84 14.21 -13.39
CA ASP A 25 -17.89 15.06 -13.95
C ASP A 25 -18.42 16.08 -12.92
N THR A 26 -19.68 15.97 -12.50
CA THR A 26 -20.31 16.89 -11.54
C THR A 26 -20.12 16.48 -10.08
N ILE A 27 -19.54 15.31 -9.80
CA ILE A 27 -19.37 14.77 -8.45
C ILE A 27 -17.99 15.17 -7.89
N SER A 28 -17.99 15.76 -6.69
CA SER A 28 -16.78 16.07 -5.91
C SER A 28 -16.62 15.07 -4.77
N PHE A 29 -15.40 14.53 -4.62
CA PHE A 29 -15.07 13.54 -3.59
C PHE A 29 -14.28 14.15 -2.42
N GLY A 30 -14.01 15.46 -2.45
CA GLY A 30 -13.20 16.13 -1.45
C GLY A 30 -11.76 15.60 -1.43
N PRO A 31 -11.04 15.75 -0.31
CA PRO A 31 -9.65 15.33 -0.21
C PRO A 31 -9.50 13.81 -0.39
N GLN A 32 -8.65 13.38 -1.31
CA GLN A 32 -8.38 11.96 -1.60
C GLN A 32 -6.88 11.69 -1.70
N VAL A 33 -6.43 10.59 -1.10
CA VAL A 33 -5.07 10.09 -1.30
C VAL A 33 -5.01 9.31 -2.61
N VAL A 34 -4.14 9.75 -3.52
CA VAL A 34 -3.96 9.17 -4.85
C VAL A 34 -2.57 8.57 -4.99
N GLU A 35 -2.49 7.39 -5.57
CA GLU A 35 -1.25 6.71 -5.92
C GLU A 35 -0.88 6.98 -7.39
N PHE A 36 0.34 7.48 -7.62
CA PHE A 36 0.90 7.75 -8.94
C PHE A 36 1.94 6.67 -9.28
N GLN A 37 1.78 6.03 -10.45
CA GLN A 37 2.66 4.96 -10.96
C GLN A 37 3.02 5.22 -12.43
N ARG A 38 4.20 4.78 -12.89
CA ARG A 38 4.63 4.79 -14.31
C ARG A 38 4.88 3.35 -14.80
N PRO A 39 4.68 3.02 -16.11
CA PRO A 39 3.88 3.74 -17.11
C PRO A 39 2.38 3.54 -16.84
N SER A 40 1.61 4.64 -16.87
CA SER A 40 0.26 4.68 -16.28
C SER A 40 -0.85 4.25 -17.23
N GLY A 41 -1.66 3.27 -16.82
CA GLY A 41 -3.10 3.31 -17.06
C GLY A 41 -3.77 3.84 -15.80
N ALA A 42 -4.43 5.00 -15.87
CA ALA A 42 -5.16 5.53 -14.72
C ALA A 42 -6.27 4.53 -14.35
N LYS A 43 -6.18 3.94 -13.15
CA LYS A 43 -7.15 2.96 -12.66
C LYS A 43 -7.87 3.55 -11.46
N ILE A 44 -9.19 3.50 -11.49
CA ILE A 44 -10.03 3.72 -10.32
C ILE A 44 -10.29 2.33 -9.72
N GLY A 45 -9.83 2.12 -8.50
CA GLY A 45 -9.86 0.80 -7.85
C GLY A 45 -11.12 0.55 -7.04
N ASN A 46 -11.34 -0.71 -6.66
CA ASN A 46 -12.47 -1.12 -5.83
C ASN A 46 -12.54 -0.38 -4.49
N GLU A 47 -11.42 0.08 -3.93
CA GLU A 47 -11.42 0.84 -2.69
C GLU A 47 -12.22 2.15 -2.82
N PHE A 48 -12.09 2.82 -3.98
CA PHE A 48 -12.91 3.97 -4.30
C PHE A 48 -14.38 3.59 -4.43
N PHE A 49 -14.69 2.49 -5.12
CA PHE A 49 -16.07 2.08 -5.38
C PHE A 49 -16.84 1.55 -4.16
N ARG A 50 -16.14 1.13 -3.10
CA ARG A 50 -16.77 0.55 -1.89
C ARG A 50 -17.76 1.48 -1.19
N GLN A 51 -17.65 2.79 -1.40
CA GLN A 51 -18.57 3.79 -0.84
C GLN A 51 -19.85 4.00 -1.66
N PHE A 52 -19.98 3.32 -2.82
CA PHE A 52 -21.11 3.45 -3.74
C PHE A 52 -21.83 2.12 -3.98
N LEU A 53 -23.13 2.19 -4.18
CA LEU A 53 -23.87 1.21 -4.95
C LEU A 53 -23.63 1.55 -6.43
N VAL A 54 -22.93 0.66 -7.11
CA VAL A 54 -22.50 0.82 -8.49
C VAL A 54 -23.48 0.13 -9.42
N THR A 55 -24.07 0.88 -10.36
CA THR A 55 -24.89 0.32 -11.45
C THR A 55 -24.21 0.56 -12.78
N LEU A 56 -23.99 -0.53 -13.53
CA LEU A 56 -23.47 -0.52 -14.89
C LEU A 56 -24.64 -0.70 -15.86
N ASP A 57 -25.00 0.37 -16.58
CA ASP A 57 -25.98 0.32 -17.65
C ASP A 57 -25.25 0.22 -18.99
N TRP A 58 -25.14 -1.01 -19.49
CA TRP A 58 -24.46 -1.30 -20.76
C TRP A 58 -25.22 -0.79 -21.99
N GLN A 59 -26.53 -0.61 -21.90
CA GLN A 59 -27.33 -0.14 -23.02
C GLN A 59 -27.22 1.38 -23.17
N ALA A 60 -27.24 2.09 -22.05
CA ALA A 60 -27.02 3.54 -22.01
C ALA A 60 -25.54 3.94 -22.10
N ASN A 61 -24.61 2.99 -21.89
CA ASN A 61 -23.17 3.26 -21.66
C ASN A 61 -22.93 4.17 -20.44
N GLU A 62 -23.68 3.96 -19.37
CA GLU A 62 -23.66 4.79 -18.17
C GLU A 62 -23.18 4.02 -16.94
N LEU A 63 -22.49 4.73 -16.05
CA LEU A 63 -22.12 4.27 -14.73
C LEU A 63 -22.80 5.17 -13.69
N LEU A 64 -23.73 4.60 -12.92
CA LEU A 64 -24.40 5.31 -11.84
C LEU A 64 -23.74 4.97 -10.51
N LEU A 65 -23.36 6.01 -9.75
CA LEU A 65 -22.71 5.90 -8.45
C LEU A 65 -23.62 6.51 -7.38
N ASN A 66 -24.29 5.65 -6.62
CA ASN A 66 -25.15 6.10 -5.51
C ASN A 66 -24.38 5.94 -4.20
N ALA A 67 -24.10 7.03 -3.49
CA ALA A 67 -23.36 6.95 -2.22
C ALA A 67 -24.15 6.15 -1.17
N VAL A 68 -23.48 5.18 -0.54
CA VAL A 68 -24.06 4.32 0.51
C VAL A 68 -23.40 4.58 1.86
N THR A 69 -22.13 5.00 1.85
CA THR A 69 -21.39 5.37 3.06
C THR A 69 -20.67 6.71 2.85
N ALA A 70 -20.28 7.35 3.95
CA ALA A 70 -19.36 8.48 3.87
C ALA A 70 -18.04 8.05 3.18
N PRO A 71 -17.35 8.96 2.49
CA PRO A 71 -16.02 8.68 1.97
C PRO A 71 -15.09 8.22 3.09
N PRO A 72 -14.21 7.25 2.83
CA PRO A 72 -13.21 6.89 3.82
C PRO A 72 -12.34 8.13 4.15
N PRO A 73 -11.88 8.27 5.41
CA PRO A 73 -10.99 9.36 5.76
C PRO A 73 -9.74 9.36 4.87
N ALA A 74 -9.28 10.55 4.50
CA ALA A 74 -8.05 10.70 3.74
C ALA A 74 -6.86 10.36 4.64
N GLY A 75 -6.02 9.43 4.20
CA GLY A 75 -4.85 8.97 4.95
C GLY A 75 -5.21 7.91 5.99
N GLU A 76 -4.55 6.76 5.91
CA GLU A 76 -4.52 5.79 7.01
C GLU A 76 -3.07 5.69 7.50
N PRO A 77 -2.84 5.59 8.82
CA PRO A 77 -1.49 5.38 9.35
C PRO A 77 -0.80 4.17 8.71
N THR A 78 0.42 4.39 8.23
CA THR A 78 1.19 3.38 7.50
C THR A 78 2.65 3.37 7.91
N PHE A 79 3.30 2.22 7.74
CA PHE A 79 4.77 2.12 7.76
C PHE A 79 5.38 2.54 6.42
N GLY A 80 4.58 2.56 5.36
CA GLY A 80 4.99 2.96 4.02
C GLY A 80 5.70 1.91 3.19
N LEU A 81 5.48 0.63 3.48
CA LEU A 81 6.00 -0.48 2.69
C LEU A 81 4.97 -1.59 2.55
N ASN A 82 5.21 -2.50 1.60
CA ASN A 82 4.60 -3.81 1.59
C ASN A 82 5.67 -4.91 1.59
N ALA A 83 5.21 -6.14 1.83
CA ALA A 83 6.01 -7.34 1.68
C ALA A 83 5.43 -8.20 0.54
N ILE A 84 6.32 -8.77 -0.26
CA ILE A 84 5.99 -9.62 -1.39
C ILE A 84 6.86 -10.87 -1.39
N TYR A 85 6.37 -11.94 -1.98
CA TYR A 85 7.10 -13.19 -2.11
C TYR A 85 7.66 -13.31 -3.52
N ASP A 86 8.97 -13.42 -3.58
CA ASP A 86 9.75 -13.41 -4.80
C ASP A 86 10.90 -14.42 -4.68
N GLU A 87 11.04 -15.32 -5.65
CA GLU A 87 12.06 -16.37 -5.69
C GLU A 87 12.21 -17.17 -4.37
N GLY A 88 11.08 -17.49 -3.73
CA GLY A 88 11.07 -18.26 -2.49
C GLY A 88 11.38 -17.45 -1.22
N LYS A 89 11.58 -16.12 -1.35
CA LYS A 89 11.97 -15.23 -0.26
C LYS A 89 10.97 -14.10 -0.10
N LEU A 90 10.82 -13.63 1.13
CA LEU A 90 10.07 -12.41 1.39
C LEU A 90 10.96 -11.19 1.14
N ARG A 91 10.44 -10.21 0.41
CA ARG A 91 11.14 -8.96 0.08
C ARG A 91 10.23 -7.76 0.29
N VAL A 92 10.84 -6.60 0.51
CA VAL A 92 10.15 -5.31 0.41
C VAL A 92 9.75 -5.11 -1.05
N GLY A 93 8.46 -4.90 -1.30
CA GLY A 93 7.96 -4.76 -2.67
C GLY A 93 7.98 -3.33 -3.19
N PHE A 94 7.48 -2.41 -2.38
CA PHE A 94 7.58 -0.98 -2.60
C PHE A 94 7.86 -0.27 -1.28
N VAL A 95 8.35 0.95 -1.39
CA VAL A 95 8.45 1.91 -0.29
C VAL A 95 7.85 3.23 -0.78
N TRP A 96 6.94 3.82 0.00
CA TRP A 96 6.38 5.14 -0.28
C TRP A 96 7.33 6.22 0.21
N ASP A 97 7.57 7.22 -0.64
CA ASP A 97 8.37 8.39 -0.27
C ASP A 97 7.75 9.16 0.91
N GLY A 98 8.60 9.71 1.78
CA GLY A 98 8.17 10.44 2.99
C GLY A 98 7.58 9.56 4.09
N SER A 99 7.65 8.23 3.93
CA SER A 99 7.15 7.29 4.93
C SER A 99 8.20 6.88 5.97
N PRO A 100 7.78 6.31 7.11
CA PRO A 100 8.71 5.77 8.10
C PRO A 100 9.73 4.77 7.52
N ALA A 101 9.32 3.95 6.56
CA ALA A 101 10.21 3.01 5.88
C ALA A 101 11.27 3.74 5.03
N ALA A 102 10.87 4.77 4.26
CA ALA A 102 11.79 5.55 3.46
C ALA A 102 12.78 6.33 4.34
N GLU A 103 12.31 6.95 5.42
CA GLU A 103 13.14 7.66 6.40
C GLU A 103 14.16 6.75 7.07
N ALA A 104 13.82 5.47 7.25
CA ALA A 104 14.70 4.45 7.79
C ALA A 104 15.72 3.90 6.76
N GLY A 105 15.66 4.32 5.50
CA GLY A 105 16.56 3.83 4.44
C GLY A 105 16.22 2.43 3.92
N ILE A 106 14.99 1.97 4.14
CA ILE A 106 14.50 0.70 3.59
C ILE A 106 14.18 0.91 2.11
N GLU A 107 14.57 -0.03 1.27
CA GLU A 107 14.42 0.06 -0.18
C GLU A 107 13.67 -1.14 -0.77
N PRO A 108 12.97 -0.97 -1.90
CA PRO A 108 12.41 -2.09 -2.64
C PRO A 108 13.48 -3.14 -2.99
N GLY A 109 13.19 -4.40 -2.72
CA GLY A 109 14.07 -5.54 -2.97
C GLY A 109 14.84 -6.03 -1.73
N ASP A 110 14.94 -5.22 -0.67
CA ASP A 110 15.53 -5.63 0.62
C ASP A 110 14.85 -6.93 1.10
N ARG A 111 15.65 -7.94 1.45
CA ARG A 111 15.10 -9.24 1.85
C ARG A 111 14.68 -9.17 3.31
N ILE A 112 13.45 -9.54 3.58
CA ILE A 112 12.88 -9.60 4.92
C ILE A 112 13.23 -10.95 5.54
N LEU A 113 13.98 -10.94 6.64
CA LEU A 113 14.37 -12.12 7.41
C LEU A 113 13.41 -12.34 8.58
N PHE A 114 13.05 -11.27 9.30
CA PHE A 114 12.10 -11.33 10.41
C PHE A 114 11.17 -10.12 10.39
N MET A 115 9.91 -10.32 10.81
CA MET A 115 8.98 -9.22 11.12
C MET A 115 8.20 -9.52 12.39
N ASN A 116 8.27 -8.61 13.37
CA ASN A 116 7.58 -8.74 14.67
C ASN A 116 7.73 -10.14 15.30
N GLY A 117 8.96 -10.68 15.28
CA GLY A 117 9.29 -11.99 15.86
C GLY A 117 8.95 -13.21 14.99
N LEU A 118 8.31 -13.02 13.84
CA LEU A 118 8.06 -14.10 12.87
C LEU A 118 9.28 -14.29 11.97
N ASP A 119 9.71 -15.55 11.81
CA ASP A 119 10.80 -15.96 10.93
C ASP A 119 10.31 -16.15 9.49
N PHE A 120 10.92 -15.39 8.56
CA PHE A 120 10.66 -15.42 7.13
C PHE A 120 11.82 -15.99 6.30
N ILE A 121 12.90 -16.46 6.94
CA ILE A 121 14.07 -17.05 6.27
C ILE A 121 13.67 -18.34 5.55
N ASN A 122 12.88 -19.17 6.21
CA ASN A 122 12.49 -20.51 5.74
C ASN A 122 10.96 -20.71 5.70
N LEU A 123 10.19 -19.64 5.49
CA LEU A 123 8.73 -19.71 5.62
C LEU A 123 8.09 -20.54 4.48
N PRO A 124 7.39 -21.65 4.78
CA PRO A 124 6.65 -22.39 3.77
C PRO A 124 5.51 -21.55 3.19
N VAL A 125 5.27 -21.66 1.88
CA VAL A 125 4.22 -20.93 1.14
C VAL A 125 2.85 -20.94 1.84
N PRO A 126 2.35 -22.05 2.41
CA PRO A 126 1.06 -22.03 3.11
C PRO A 126 1.00 -21.06 4.30
N LYS A 127 2.08 -20.94 5.07
CA LYS A 127 2.16 -19.99 6.19
C LYS A 127 2.28 -18.55 5.68
N TYR A 128 2.97 -18.34 4.56
CA TYR A 128 2.99 -17.03 3.89
C TYR A 128 1.58 -16.59 3.44
N CYS A 129 0.79 -17.49 2.85
CA CYS A 129 -0.58 -17.18 2.44
C CYS A 129 -1.45 -16.77 3.64
N GLN A 130 -1.33 -17.45 4.78
CA GLN A 130 -2.04 -17.07 6.01
C GLN A 130 -1.65 -15.66 6.48
N TYR A 131 -0.34 -15.36 6.47
CA TYR A 131 0.17 -14.03 6.82
C TYR A 131 -0.37 -12.93 5.88
N LEU A 132 -0.34 -13.18 4.57
CA LEU A 132 -0.88 -12.25 3.56
C LEU A 132 -2.36 -11.96 3.75
N LEU A 133 -3.15 -12.97 4.10
CA LEU A 133 -4.60 -12.84 4.27
C LEU A 133 -4.95 -12.07 5.55
N ALA A 134 -4.18 -12.24 6.63
CA ALA A 134 -4.36 -11.48 7.87
C ALA A 134 -4.04 -9.99 7.70
N ARG A 135 -3.16 -9.62 6.74
CA ARG A 135 -2.74 -8.23 6.48
C ARG A 135 -2.32 -7.47 7.75
N PRO A 136 -1.45 -8.03 8.61
CA PRO A 136 -1.14 -7.42 9.90
C PRO A 136 -0.41 -6.08 9.78
N LEU A 137 0.37 -5.88 8.71
CA LEU A 137 0.97 -4.58 8.35
C LEU A 137 -0.10 -3.49 8.20
N LYS A 138 -1.26 -3.81 7.63
CA LYS A 138 -2.36 -2.83 7.45
C LYS A 138 -3.20 -2.71 8.71
N HIS A 139 -3.63 -3.83 9.30
CA HIS A 139 -4.75 -3.80 10.26
C HIS A 139 -4.37 -4.02 11.73
N GLU A 140 -3.21 -4.61 12.03
CA GLU A 140 -2.92 -5.07 13.40
C GLU A 140 -1.81 -4.26 14.07
N TRP A 141 -0.70 -4.06 13.36
CA TRP A 141 0.52 -3.56 13.99
C TRP A 141 0.62 -2.04 13.96
N GLN A 142 0.99 -1.45 15.09
CA GLN A 142 1.34 -0.02 15.21
C GLN A 142 2.86 0.20 15.19
N THR A 143 3.61 -0.79 15.70
CA THR A 143 5.07 -0.89 15.61
C THR A 143 5.45 -2.05 14.73
N LEU A 144 6.51 -1.88 13.92
CA LEU A 144 7.07 -2.92 13.07
C LEU A 144 8.57 -3.07 13.32
N ASP A 145 8.95 -4.17 13.95
CA ASP A 145 10.33 -4.62 14.06
C ASP A 145 10.69 -5.49 12.85
N LEU A 146 11.70 -5.07 12.09
CA LEU A 146 12.21 -5.77 10.91
C LEU A 146 13.66 -6.16 11.10
N PHE A 147 14.01 -7.31 10.55
CA PHE A 147 15.39 -7.68 10.26
C PHE A 147 15.51 -7.88 8.76
N LEU A 148 16.33 -7.05 8.10
CA LEU A 148 16.52 -7.08 6.66
C LEU A 148 17.94 -7.53 6.32
N GLU A 149 18.09 -8.28 5.24
CA GLU A 149 19.40 -8.50 4.59
C GLU A 149 19.66 -7.29 3.67
N LYS A 150 20.61 -6.43 4.07
CA LYS A 150 20.97 -5.19 3.37
C LYS A 150 22.49 -5.00 3.40
N ASP A 151 23.08 -4.59 2.28
CA ASP A 151 24.52 -4.38 2.10
C ASP A 151 25.41 -5.58 2.49
N GLY A 152 24.89 -6.80 2.28
CA GLY A 152 25.60 -8.04 2.61
C GLY A 152 25.57 -8.43 4.10
N GLY A 153 24.80 -7.71 4.93
CA GLY A 153 24.62 -8.00 6.35
C GLY A 153 23.17 -7.97 6.79
N THR A 154 22.93 -8.29 8.07
CA THR A 154 21.61 -8.18 8.69
C THR A 154 21.50 -6.85 9.43
N GLN A 155 20.47 -6.07 9.14
CA GLN A 155 20.17 -4.80 9.81
C GLN A 155 18.80 -4.86 10.49
N LYS A 156 18.68 -4.26 11.69
CA LYS A 156 17.43 -4.18 12.44
C LYS A 156 16.80 -2.80 12.27
N PHE A 157 15.50 -2.77 12.01
CA PHE A 157 14.70 -1.55 11.95
C PHE A 157 13.51 -1.66 12.89
N THR A 158 13.10 -0.54 13.48
CA THR A 158 11.87 -0.43 14.26
C THR A 158 11.11 0.78 13.74
N LEU A 159 9.96 0.55 13.12
CA LEU A 159 9.13 1.58 12.51
C LEU A 159 7.87 1.81 13.34
N GLN A 160 7.36 3.04 13.32
CA GLN A 160 6.07 3.42 13.87
C GLN A 160 5.15 3.82 12.74
N LYS A 161 3.87 3.42 12.80
CA LYS A 161 2.87 3.92 11.85
C LYS A 161 2.70 5.42 12.01
N ARG A 162 2.60 6.12 10.88
CA ARG A 162 2.23 7.53 10.83
C ARG A 162 1.28 7.77 9.68
N ASP A 163 0.35 8.70 9.87
CA ASP A 163 -0.42 9.25 8.77
C ASP A 163 0.47 10.18 7.94
N LEU A 164 0.64 9.88 6.65
CA LEU A 164 1.48 10.67 5.76
C LEU A 164 0.83 12.00 5.36
N PHE A 165 -0.46 12.18 5.66
CA PHE A 165 -1.26 13.32 5.20
C PHE A 165 -1.97 14.06 6.33
N SER A 166 -1.68 13.74 7.60
CA SER A 166 -2.14 14.54 8.72
C SER A 166 -1.42 15.90 8.74
N ALA A 167 -2.11 16.94 9.23
CA ALA A 167 -1.66 18.34 9.18
C ALA A 167 -0.33 18.65 9.90
N GLU A 168 0.33 17.67 10.52
CA GLU A 168 1.63 17.81 11.18
C GLU A 168 2.84 17.53 10.26
N GLY A 169 2.62 17.13 9.01
CA GLY A 169 3.67 16.74 8.06
C GLY A 169 4.13 17.82 7.07
N THR A 170 3.56 19.03 7.09
CA THR A 170 4.01 20.12 6.22
C THR A 170 5.10 20.94 6.93
N ARG A 171 6.36 20.58 6.72
CA ARG A 171 7.50 21.47 6.96
C ARG A 171 8.29 21.65 5.68
#